data_AF-A0A8J7FFA7-F1
#
_entry.id   AF-A0A8J7FFA7-F1
#
_cell.length_a   1.000
_cell.length_b   1.000
_cell.length_c   1.000
_cell.angle_alpha   90.00
_cell.angle_beta   90.00
_cell.angle_gamma   90.00
#
_symmetry.space_group_name_H-M   'P 1'
#
loop_
_entity.id
_entity.type
_entity.pdbx_description
1 polymer ?
#
loop_
_entity_poly.entity_id
_entity_poly.type
_entity_poly.pdbx_seq_one_letter_code
_entity_poly.pdbx_strand_id
1 'polypeptide(L)'
;MSPSTVSGREEDKQALAFIVGRVLQQERPDIRQVSLPHALGAINNAGLARDYKQMFEDYQSTGIFSRQILGEIGDAVNARYVIQLNLASFNQGSRGRFSLLGYRLFQTKHADIRMFIQIWDTSTGSIAWEGVEELIVAEETSSEKVINFTTVVEASARNLIKLLPQSETDSSQLSQATPAQ
;
A
#
# COMPACT_ATOMS: atom_id res chain seq x y z
N MET A 1 25.76 -12.59 6.70
CA MET A 1 24.59 -12.04 7.42
C MET A 1 25.12 -11.03 8.42
N SER A 2 24.78 -9.75 8.27
CA SER A 2 25.10 -8.73 9.27
C SER A 2 23.76 -8.16 9.74
N PRO A 3 23.41 -8.26 11.04
CA PRO A 3 22.18 -7.66 11.53
C PRO A 3 22.42 -6.15 11.63
N SER A 4 21.81 -5.39 10.72
CA SER A 4 21.78 -3.94 10.82
C SER A 4 20.49 -3.52 11.51
N THR A 5 20.60 -2.63 12.49
CA THR A 5 19.47 -1.98 13.17
C THR A 5 18.70 -1.14 12.14
N VAL A 6 17.75 -1.76 11.45
CA VAL A 6 16.76 -1.06 10.63
C VAL A 6 15.80 -0.40 11.61
N SER A 7 15.52 0.89 11.44
CA SER A 7 14.53 1.57 12.29
C SER A 7 13.15 0.93 12.09
N GLY A 8 12.32 0.81 13.13
CA GLY A 8 10.98 0.22 13.01
C GLY A 8 10.13 0.80 11.88
N ARG A 9 10.29 2.10 11.55
CA ARG A 9 9.60 2.75 10.42
C ARG A 9 9.92 2.15 9.05
N GLU A 10 11.12 1.60 8.86
CA GLU A 10 11.54 1.01 7.60
C GLU A 10 11.08 -0.45 7.50
N GLU A 11 11.05 -1.18 8.62
CA GLU A 11 10.40 -2.49 8.71
C GLU A 11 8.90 -2.38 8.40
N ASP A 12 8.22 -1.35 8.93
CA ASP A 12 6.79 -1.08 8.67
C ASP A 12 6.52 -0.79 7.19
N LYS A 13 7.39 -0.05 6.49
CA LYS A 13 7.27 0.21 5.05
C LYS A 13 7.38 -1.07 4.23
N GLN A 14 8.36 -1.93 4.55
CA GLN A 14 8.53 -3.20 3.86
C GLN A 14 7.35 -4.13 4.12
N ALA A 15 6.85 -4.18 5.36
CA ALA A 15 5.65 -4.92 5.73
C ALA A 15 4.42 -4.40 4.96
N LEU A 16 4.23 -3.09 4.91
CA LEU A 16 3.14 -2.45 4.16
C LEU A 16 3.18 -2.82 2.67
N ALA A 17 4.33 -2.65 2.01
CA ALA A 17 4.49 -3.00 0.61
C ALA A 17 4.23 -4.49 0.33
N PHE A 18 4.70 -5.37 1.23
CA PHE A 18 4.44 -6.79 1.14
C PHE A 18 2.95 -7.13 1.28
N ILE A 19 2.27 -6.53 2.26
CA ILE A 19 0.84 -6.76 2.49
C ILE A 19 0.00 -6.26 1.32
N VAL A 20 0.19 -5.01 0.90
CA VAL A 20 -0.55 -4.41 -0.22
C VAL A 20 -0.32 -5.21 -1.50
N GLY A 21 0.93 -5.61 -1.77
CA GLY A 21 1.24 -6.46 -2.92
C GLY A 21 0.50 -7.78 -2.91
N ARG A 22 0.46 -8.47 -1.76
CA ARG A 22 -0.29 -9.72 -1.61
C ARG A 22 -1.79 -9.53 -1.83
N VAL A 23 -2.38 -8.46 -1.28
CA VAL A 23 -3.80 -8.16 -1.49
C VAL A 23 -4.08 -7.85 -2.97
N LEU A 24 -3.19 -7.13 -3.64
CA LEU A 24 -3.33 -6.83 -5.08
C LEU A 24 -3.33 -8.11 -5.90
N GLN A 25 -2.40 -9.03 -5.64
CA GLN A 25 -2.32 -10.31 -6.34
C GLN A 25 -3.57 -11.19 -6.13
N GLN A 26 -4.21 -11.08 -4.96
CA GLN A 26 -5.43 -11.83 -4.62
C GLN A 26 -6.68 -11.22 -5.25
N GLU A 27 -6.86 -9.91 -5.15
CA GLU A 27 -8.07 -9.21 -5.61
C GLU A 27 -8.04 -8.88 -7.10
N ARG A 28 -6.85 -8.68 -7.66
CA ARG A 28 -6.61 -8.30 -9.07
C ARG A 28 -5.54 -9.19 -9.71
N PRO A 29 -5.80 -10.51 -9.84
CA PRO A 29 -4.86 -11.42 -10.48
C PRO A 29 -4.63 -11.11 -11.97
N ASP A 30 -5.50 -10.29 -12.58
CA ASP A 30 -5.35 -9.76 -13.93
C ASP A 30 -4.19 -8.76 -14.05
N ILE A 31 -3.75 -8.16 -12.95
CA ILE A 31 -2.63 -7.21 -12.93
C ILE A 31 -1.32 -7.97 -12.65
N ARG A 32 -0.38 -7.91 -13.59
CA ARG A 32 0.98 -8.42 -13.37
C ARG A 32 1.71 -7.52 -12.37
N GLN A 33 2.04 -8.06 -11.20
CA GLN A 33 2.79 -7.35 -10.17
C GLN A 33 4.30 -7.62 -10.26
N VAL A 34 5.11 -6.62 -9.92
CA VAL A 34 6.52 -6.80 -9.55
C VAL A 34 6.68 -6.59 -8.05
N SER A 35 7.37 -7.52 -7.37
CA SER A 35 7.59 -7.42 -5.92
C SER A 35 8.61 -6.34 -5.58
N LEU A 36 8.50 -5.74 -4.38
CA LEU A 36 9.45 -4.73 -3.91
C LEU A 36 10.92 -5.23 -3.94
N PRO A 37 11.26 -6.44 -3.45
CA PRO A 37 12.64 -6.93 -3.52
C PRO A 37 13.17 -7.05 -4.97
N HIS A 38 12.32 -7.50 -5.90
CA HIS A 38 12.71 -7.58 -7.31
C HIS A 38 12.92 -6.20 -7.91
N ALA A 39 12.02 -5.25 -7.64
CA ALA A 39 12.15 -3.87 -8.10
C ALA A 39 13.43 -3.21 -7.57
N LEU A 40 13.70 -3.32 -6.27
CA LEU A 40 14.93 -2.80 -5.65
C LEU A 40 16.19 -3.44 -6.24
N GLY A 41 16.17 -4.76 -6.48
CA GLY A 41 17.26 -5.46 -7.14
C GLY A 41 17.51 -4.97 -8.57
N ALA A 42 16.44 -4.79 -9.35
CA ALA A 42 16.53 -4.29 -10.73
C ALA A 42 17.06 -2.85 -10.79
N ILE A 43 16.56 -1.96 -9.93
CA ILE A 43 17.05 -0.57 -9.79
C ILE A 43 18.54 -0.56 -9.43
N ASN A 44 18.95 -1.40 -8.47
CA ASN A 44 20.35 -1.49 -8.07
C ASN A 44 21.25 -2.02 -9.20
N ASN A 45 20.81 -3.06 -9.92
CA ASN A 45 21.55 -3.64 -11.05
C ASN A 45 21.68 -2.66 -12.23
N ALA A 46 20.72 -1.76 -12.40
CA ALA A 46 20.76 -0.70 -13.40
C ALA A 46 21.66 0.49 -13.00
N GLY A 47 22.24 0.49 -11.78
CA GLY A 47 23.05 1.59 -11.29
C GLY A 47 22.27 2.82 -10.81
N LEU A 48 20.94 2.71 -10.72
CA LEU A 48 20.02 3.81 -10.42
C LEU A 48 19.84 4.08 -8.92
N ALA A 49 20.64 3.44 -8.04
CA ALA A 49 20.43 3.51 -6.60
C ALA A 49 20.51 4.95 -6.04
N ARG A 50 21.42 5.77 -6.56
CA ARG A 50 21.56 7.17 -6.16
C ARG A 50 20.37 8.01 -6.61
N ASP A 51 19.98 7.85 -7.87
CA ASP A 51 18.88 8.63 -8.47
C ASP A 51 17.53 8.24 -7.85
N TYR A 52 17.33 6.95 -7.57
CA TYR A 52 16.19 6.46 -6.81
C TYR A 52 16.10 7.09 -5.42
N LYS A 53 17.22 7.14 -4.68
CA LYS A 53 17.27 7.78 -3.37
C LYS A 53 16.93 9.27 -3.48
N GLN A 54 17.57 9.99 -4.40
CA GLN A 54 17.34 11.42 -4.58
C GLN A 54 15.87 11.70 -4.96
N MET A 55 15.30 10.91 -5.86
CA MET A 55 13.91 11.02 -6.26
C MET A 55 12.94 10.85 -5.08
N PHE A 56 13.24 9.94 -4.13
CA PHE A 56 12.43 9.77 -2.92
C PHE A 56 12.57 10.94 -1.93
N GLU A 57 13.76 11.54 -1.84
CA GLU A 57 14.00 12.77 -1.05
C GLU A 57 13.26 13.97 -1.67
N ASP A 58 13.35 14.14 -2.99
CA ASP A 58 12.67 15.19 -3.74
C ASP A 58 11.15 15.05 -3.63
N TYR A 59 10.62 13.84 -3.77
CA TYR A 59 9.20 13.56 -3.58
C TYR A 59 8.71 13.92 -2.18
N GLN A 60 9.48 13.63 -1.13
CA GLN A 60 9.08 14.00 0.24
C GLN A 60 8.94 15.52 0.43
N SER A 61 9.69 16.32 -0.34
CA SER A 61 9.64 17.78 -0.26
C SER A 61 8.65 18.43 -1.23
N THR A 62 8.36 17.79 -2.37
CA THR A 62 7.58 18.38 -3.47
C THR A 62 6.28 17.65 -3.79
N GLY A 63 6.14 16.40 -3.38
CA GLY A 63 5.06 15.49 -3.81
C GLY A 63 5.20 14.99 -5.24
N ILE A 64 6.33 15.24 -5.92
CA ILE A 64 6.53 14.96 -7.35
C ILE A 64 7.65 13.93 -7.54
N PHE A 65 7.40 12.90 -8.35
CA PHE A 65 8.48 12.08 -8.90
C PHE A 65 9.03 12.70 -10.19
N SER A 66 10.35 12.75 -10.29
CA SER A 66 11.02 13.16 -11.53
C SER A 66 10.60 12.22 -12.66
N ARG A 67 9.97 12.76 -13.72
CA ARG A 67 9.55 11.98 -14.89
C ARG A 67 10.71 11.19 -15.49
N GLN A 68 11.89 11.80 -15.57
CA GLN A 68 13.07 11.14 -16.13
C GLN A 68 13.45 9.90 -15.31
N ILE A 69 13.68 10.08 -14.00
CA ILE A 69 14.10 8.99 -13.12
C ILE A 69 13.01 7.92 -13.02
N LEU A 70 11.73 8.32 -12.99
CA LEU A 70 10.61 7.39 -12.98
C LEU A 70 10.55 6.54 -14.26
N GLY A 71 10.86 7.12 -15.41
CA GLY A 71 10.99 6.39 -16.68
C GLY A 71 12.13 5.38 -16.64
N GLU A 72 13.32 5.78 -16.20
CA GLU A 72 14.48 4.90 -16.05
C GLU A 72 14.21 3.73 -15.09
N ILE A 73 13.48 3.97 -13.99
CA ILE A 73 13.01 2.93 -13.08
C ILE A 73 11.99 2.02 -13.76
N GLY A 74 11.04 2.58 -14.51
CA GLY A 74 10.05 1.83 -15.28
C GLY A 74 10.70 0.86 -16.25
N ASP A 75 11.74 1.30 -16.97
CA ASP A 75 12.52 0.48 -17.90
C ASP A 75 13.31 -0.60 -17.16
N ALA A 76 14.01 -0.25 -16.08
CA ALA A 76 14.81 -1.20 -15.30
C ALA A 76 13.95 -2.31 -14.67
N VAL A 77 12.76 -1.97 -14.16
CA VAL A 77 11.84 -2.91 -13.52
C VAL A 77 10.91 -3.58 -14.54
N ASN A 78 10.91 -3.12 -15.79
CA ASN A 78 9.94 -3.47 -16.83
C ASN A 78 8.50 -3.30 -16.32
N ALA A 79 8.16 -2.11 -15.85
CA ALA A 79 6.85 -1.77 -15.29
C ALA A 79 6.36 -0.40 -15.79
N ARG A 80 5.13 -0.38 -16.32
CA ARG A 80 4.46 0.86 -16.76
C ARG A 80 3.93 1.69 -15.59
N TYR A 81 3.58 1.04 -14.50
CA TYR A 81 2.99 1.68 -13.33
C TYR A 81 3.81 1.37 -12.08
N VAL A 82 4.04 2.40 -11.26
CA VAL A 82 4.68 2.29 -9.95
C VAL A 82 3.68 2.69 -8.88
N ILE A 83 3.56 1.86 -7.84
CA ILE A 83 2.71 2.15 -6.69
C ILE A 83 3.56 2.81 -5.61
N GLN A 84 3.19 4.02 -5.23
CA GLN A 84 3.68 4.72 -4.06
C GLN A 84 2.69 4.52 -2.92
N LEU A 85 3.21 4.07 -1.78
CA LEU A 85 2.44 3.83 -0.56
C LEU A 85 2.90 4.82 0.50
N ASN A 86 1.96 5.50 1.14
CA ASN A 86 2.23 6.36 2.27
C ASN A 86 1.33 5.98 3.45
N LEU A 87 1.96 5.63 4.57
CA LEU A 87 1.30 5.42 5.85
C LEU A 87 1.42 6.70 6.67
N ALA A 88 0.34 7.48 6.71
CA ALA A 88 0.32 8.77 7.40
C ALA A 88 0.26 8.61 8.92
N SER A 89 -0.51 7.63 9.39
CA SER A 89 -0.57 7.28 10.82
C SER A 89 -1.00 5.85 11.02
N PHE A 90 -0.51 5.26 12.10
CA PHE A 90 -1.02 4.02 12.67
C PHE A 90 -0.95 4.16 14.19
N ASN A 91 -2.11 4.16 14.87
CA ASN A 91 -2.15 4.11 16.32
C ASN A 91 -2.97 2.91 16.78
N GLN A 92 -2.54 2.33 17.90
CA GLN A 92 -3.23 1.25 18.58
C GLN A 92 -3.41 1.62 20.04
N GLY A 93 -4.57 1.30 20.59
CA GLY A 93 -4.84 1.55 21.99
C GLY A 93 -5.90 0.62 22.57
N SER A 94 -6.08 0.73 23.88
CA SER A 94 -7.15 0.06 24.60
C SER A 94 -7.87 1.06 25.50
N ARG A 95 -9.20 1.13 25.39
CA ARG A 95 -10.06 1.97 26.22
C ARG A 95 -10.95 1.05 27.07
N GLY A 96 -10.94 1.25 28.39
CA GLY A 96 -11.77 0.50 29.34
C GLY A 96 -10.96 -0.14 30.47
N ARG A 97 -11.22 0.32 31.70
CA ARG A 97 -10.76 -0.30 32.96
C ARG A 97 -11.94 -0.47 33.89
N PHE A 98 -12.86 -1.38 33.56
CA PHE A 98 -13.85 -1.84 34.54
C PHE A 98 -13.23 -2.98 35.36
N SER A 99 -12.89 -2.68 36.61
CA SER A 99 -12.45 -3.63 37.63
C SER A 99 -13.54 -3.67 38.69
N LEU A 100 -14.30 -4.76 38.74
CA LEU A 100 -15.21 -5.03 39.84
C LEU A 100 -14.67 -6.26 40.59
N LEU A 101 -14.43 -6.13 41.89
CA LEU A 101 -14.00 -7.23 42.76
C LEU A 101 -12.72 -7.97 42.31
N GLY A 102 -11.82 -7.31 41.58
CA GLY A 102 -10.56 -7.89 41.11
C GLY A 102 -10.64 -8.70 39.80
N TYR A 103 -11.84 -8.86 39.23
CA TYR A 103 -12.03 -9.55 37.94
C TYR A 103 -12.03 -8.54 36.79
N ARG A 104 -11.27 -8.87 35.74
CA ARG A 104 -11.09 -8.05 34.54
C ARG A 104 -12.10 -8.51 33.48
N LEU A 105 -13.20 -7.77 33.34
CA LEU A 105 -14.37 -8.30 32.62
C LEU A 105 -14.41 -7.93 31.12
N PHE A 106 -14.04 -6.71 30.70
CA PHE A 106 -14.06 -6.33 29.28
C PHE A 106 -13.02 -5.23 28.95
N GLN A 107 -12.35 -5.33 27.79
CA GLN A 107 -11.50 -4.27 27.23
C GLN A 107 -11.92 -3.97 25.78
N THR A 108 -12.12 -2.69 25.46
CA THR A 108 -12.29 -2.25 24.07
C THR A 108 -10.91 -1.93 23.49
N LYS A 109 -10.48 -2.67 22.48
CA LYS A 109 -9.27 -2.35 21.72
C LYS A 109 -9.65 -1.47 20.53
N HIS A 110 -8.81 -0.50 20.18
CA HIS A 110 -8.98 0.32 18.98
C HIS A 110 -7.67 0.39 18.19
N ALA A 111 -7.80 0.44 16.86
CA ALA A 111 -6.72 0.77 15.95
C ALA A 111 -7.22 1.77 14.91
N ASP A 112 -6.41 2.78 14.62
CA ASP A 112 -6.64 3.72 13.54
C ASP A 112 -5.47 3.65 12.55
N ILE A 113 -5.81 3.63 11.27
CA ILE A 113 -4.84 3.71 10.18
C ILE A 113 -5.28 4.76 9.18
N ARG A 114 -4.32 5.51 8.66
CA ARG A 114 -4.53 6.39 7.50
C ARG A 114 -3.50 6.08 6.43
N MET A 115 -3.98 5.56 5.30
CA MET A 115 -3.18 5.08 4.19
C MET A 115 -3.52 5.82 2.90
N PHE A 116 -2.49 6.21 2.17
CA PHE A 116 -2.58 6.84 0.86
C PHE A 116 -1.85 5.97 -0.15
N ILE A 117 -2.46 5.80 -1.32
CA ILE A 117 -1.87 5.07 -2.45
C ILE A 117 -1.91 5.99 -3.66
N GLN A 118 -0.77 6.17 -4.31
CA GLN A 118 -0.65 6.82 -5.61
C GLN A 118 -0.09 5.83 -6.63
N ILE A 119 -0.70 5.76 -7.80
CA ILE A 119 -0.19 4.98 -8.94
C ILE A 119 0.32 5.97 -9.97
N TRP A 120 1.61 5.89 -10.26
CA TRP A 120 2.29 6.75 -11.22
C TRP A 120 2.51 6.00 -12.53
N ASP A 121 2.22 6.63 -13.67
CA ASP A 121 2.59 6.14 -15.00
C ASP A 121 4.05 6.53 -15.27
N THR A 122 4.92 5.54 -15.45
CA THR A 122 6.36 5.74 -15.63
C THR A 122 6.72 6.39 -16.96
N SER A 123 5.86 6.30 -17.98
CA SER A 123 6.10 6.89 -19.30
C SER A 123 5.80 8.40 -19.35
N THR A 124 4.76 8.81 -18.62
CA THR A 124 4.30 10.21 -18.61
C THR A 124 4.78 10.98 -17.40
N GLY A 125 5.14 10.31 -16.31
CA GLY A 125 5.43 10.94 -15.02
C GLY A 125 4.19 11.47 -14.31
N SER A 126 2.99 11.09 -14.76
CA SER A 126 1.73 11.57 -14.20
C SER A 126 1.13 10.56 -13.22
N ILE A 127 0.35 11.04 -12.26
CA ILE A 127 -0.46 10.20 -11.39
C ILE A 127 -1.63 9.66 -12.21
N ALA A 128 -1.66 8.34 -12.41
CA ALA A 128 -2.73 7.63 -13.12
C ALA A 128 -3.93 7.34 -12.20
N TRP A 129 -3.70 7.20 -10.90
CA TRP A 129 -4.73 6.97 -9.91
C TRP A 129 -4.25 7.35 -8.50
N GLU A 130 -5.16 7.83 -7.65
CA GLU A 130 -4.91 8.10 -6.24
C GLU A 130 -6.09 7.62 -5.40
N GLY A 131 -5.81 7.10 -4.21
CA GLY A 131 -6.82 6.70 -3.24
C GLY A 131 -6.33 6.88 -1.80
N VAL A 132 -7.28 7.21 -0.93
CA VAL A 132 -7.03 7.43 0.50
C VAL A 132 -8.05 6.62 1.30
N GLU A 133 -7.57 5.89 2.30
CA GLU A 133 -8.40 5.16 3.23
C GLU A 133 -8.02 5.54 4.66
N GLU A 134 -9.04 5.89 5.44
CA GLU A 134 -8.94 6.01 6.89
C GLU A 134 -9.83 4.94 7.51
N LEU A 135 -9.23 4.00 8.24
CA LEU A 135 -9.94 2.89 8.85
C LEU A 135 -9.74 2.91 10.36
N ILE A 136 -10.86 2.91 11.09
CA ILE A 136 -10.91 2.80 12.55
C ILE A 136 -11.56 1.46 12.88
N VAL A 137 -10.81 0.58 13.53
CA VAL A 137 -11.29 -0.72 14.01
C VAL A 137 -11.42 -0.65 15.51
N ALA A 138 -12.59 -1.02 16.06
CA ALA A 138 -12.79 -1.17 17.49
C ALA A 138 -13.45 -2.52 17.79
N GLU A 139 -12.84 -3.31 18.67
CA GLU A 139 -13.37 -4.62 19.07
C GLU A 139 -13.41 -4.73 20.59
N GLU A 140 -14.54 -5.25 21.11
CA GLU A 140 -14.66 -5.67 22.50
C GLU A 140 -14.19 -7.12 22.63
N THR A 141 -13.19 -7.35 23.45
CA THR A 141 -12.64 -8.69 23.65
C THR A 141 -12.58 -9.05 25.14
N SER A 142 -12.98 -10.28 25.45
CA SER A 142 -12.82 -10.90 26.77
C SER A 142 -11.44 -11.54 26.95
N SER A 143 -10.65 -11.67 25.88
CA SER A 143 -9.25 -12.10 25.90
C SER A 143 -8.29 -11.00 25.43
N GLU A 144 -6.99 -11.17 25.64
CA GLU A 144 -5.94 -10.23 25.23
C GLU A 144 -5.64 -10.30 23.70
N LYS A 145 -6.68 -10.35 22.84
CA LYS A 145 -6.47 -10.28 21.38
C LYS A 145 -6.02 -8.87 21.01
N VAL A 146 -4.85 -8.76 20.38
CA VAL A 146 -4.30 -7.51 19.84
C VAL A 146 -4.86 -7.32 18.42
N ILE A 147 -5.33 -6.11 18.11
CA ILE A 147 -5.66 -5.74 16.73
C ILE A 147 -4.33 -5.57 15.99
N ASN A 148 -3.96 -6.53 15.15
CA ASN A 148 -2.66 -6.57 14.50
C ASN A 148 -2.56 -5.59 13.32
N PHE A 149 -1.40 -4.94 13.16
CA PHE A 149 -1.09 -4.07 12.02
C PHE A 149 -1.46 -4.72 10.68
N THR A 150 -1.04 -5.97 10.47
CA THR A 150 -1.33 -6.73 9.25
C THR A 150 -2.82 -6.79 8.94
N THR A 151 -3.67 -7.05 9.94
CA THR A 151 -5.12 -7.16 9.74
C THR A 151 -5.73 -5.83 9.28
N VAL A 152 -5.32 -4.73 9.90
CA VAL A 152 -5.85 -3.40 9.59
C VAL A 152 -5.36 -2.94 8.20
N VAL A 153 -4.08 -3.14 7.89
CA VAL A 153 -3.51 -2.84 6.57
C VAL A 153 -4.17 -3.68 5.47
N GLU A 154 -4.38 -4.98 5.70
CA GLU A 154 -5.06 -5.85 4.72
C GLU A 154 -6.48 -5.37 4.42
N ALA A 155 -7.23 -4.97 5.45
CA ALA A 155 -8.57 -4.43 5.29
C ALA A 155 -8.55 -3.13 4.46
N SER A 156 -7.72 -2.16 4.84
CA SER A 156 -7.60 -0.90 4.09
C SER A 156 -7.10 -1.10 2.66
N ALA A 157 -6.13 -1.99 2.45
CA ALA A 157 -5.60 -2.29 1.12
C ALA A 157 -6.69 -2.90 0.24
N ARG A 158 -7.50 -3.82 0.78
CA ARG A 158 -8.59 -4.46 0.04
C ARG A 158 -9.65 -3.44 -0.38
N ASN A 159 -9.98 -2.50 0.49
CA ASN A 159 -10.91 -1.41 0.17
C ASN A 159 -10.39 -0.55 -0.98
N LEU A 160 -9.12 -0.13 -0.93
CA LEU A 160 -8.51 0.70 -1.98
C LEU A 160 -8.34 -0.03 -3.31
N ILE A 161 -7.86 -1.28 -3.29
CA ILE A 161 -7.60 -2.06 -4.50
C ILE A 161 -8.88 -2.35 -5.28
N LYS A 162 -10.01 -2.53 -4.60
CA LYS A 162 -11.33 -2.71 -5.25
C LYS A 162 -11.78 -1.49 -6.06
N LEU A 163 -11.25 -0.31 -5.75
CA LEU A 163 -11.56 0.94 -6.45
C LEU A 163 -10.66 1.17 -7.68
N LEU A 164 -9.67 0.30 -7.91
CA LEU A 164 -8.85 0.39 -9.11
C LEU A 164 -9.72 0.16 -10.36
N PRO A 165 -9.49 0.92 -11.44
CA PRO A 165 -10.16 0.69 -12.70
C PRO A 165 -10.02 -0.77 -13.14
N GLN A 166 -11.11 -1.33 -13.64
CA GLN A 166 -11.06 -2.64 -14.30
C GLN A 166 -10.24 -2.49 -15.59
N SER A 167 -9.49 -3.52 -15.96
CA SER A 167 -8.83 -3.55 -17.26
C SER A 167 -9.91 -3.45 -18.35
N GLU A 168 -9.67 -2.69 -19.42
CA GLU A 168 -10.66 -2.32 -20.48
C GLU A 168 -11.31 -3.48 -21.25
N THR A 169 -11.11 -4.72 -20.81
CA THR A 169 -11.68 -5.92 -21.44
C THR A 169 -13.20 -5.99 -21.28
N ASP A 170 -13.79 -5.36 -20.25
CA ASP A 170 -15.24 -5.36 -20.03
C ASP A 170 -16.01 -4.22 -20.74
N SER A 171 -15.35 -3.09 -21.03
CA SER A 171 -16.00 -1.93 -21.69
C SER A 171 -16.43 -2.22 -23.13
N SER A 172 -15.80 -3.22 -23.76
CA SER A 172 -16.08 -3.64 -25.13
C SER A 172 -17.30 -4.56 -25.25
N GLN A 173 -17.76 -5.18 -24.17
CA GLN A 173 -18.93 -6.07 -24.20
C GLN A 173 -20.26 -5.32 -24.04
N LEU A 174 -20.28 -4.18 -23.36
CA LEU A 174 -21.48 -3.35 -23.20
C LEU A 174 -21.84 -2.53 -24.47
N SER A 175 -20.86 -2.26 -25.34
CA SER A 175 -21.10 -1.52 -26.60
C SER A 175 -21.58 -2.39 -27.77
N GLN A 176 -21.57 -3.72 -27.64
CA GLN A 176 -22.06 -4.64 -28.70
C GLN A 176 -23.49 -5.16 -28.47
N ALA A 177 -24.15 -4.75 -27.38
CA ALA A 177 -25.48 -5.24 -27.00
C ALA A 177 -26.66 -4.35 -27.45
N THR A 178 -26.46 -3.44 -28.40
CA THR A 178 -27.57 -2.68 -29.02
C THR A 178 -27.72 -3.08 -30.49
N PRO A 179 -28.73 -3.88 -30.86
CA PRO A 179 -29.10 -4.06 -32.25
C PRO A 179 -29.68 -2.74 -32.78
N ALA A 180 -29.21 -2.31 -33.93
CA ALA A 180 -29.88 -1.26 -34.70
C ALA A 180 -31.32 -1.69 -35.01
N GLN A 181 -32.29 -0.83 -34.68
CA GLN A 181 -33.63 -0.87 -35.24
C GLN A 181 -33.70 -0.01 -36.49
#